data_AF-A0A2S9GH69-F1
#
_entry.id   AF-A0A2S9GH69-F1
#
_cell.length_a   1.000
_cell.length_b   1.000
_cell.length_c   1.000
_cell.angle_alpha   90.00
_cell.angle_beta   90.00
_cell.angle_gamma   90.00
#
_symmetry.space_group_name_H-M   'P 1'
#
loop_
_entity.id
_entity.type
_entity.pdbx_description
1 polymer ?
#
loop_
_entity_poly.entity_id
_entity_poly.type
_entity_poly.pdbx_seq_one_letter_code
_entity_poly.pdbx_strand_id
1 'polypeptide(L)'
;IHFPQTFAGDSYGGGQLLEWLEQCIFPSESRFADPEFAAQAAGEFCDRRIAVGTTAAMVFGSAFPHAQDALFGETMRRGLRIVSG
;
A
#
# COMPACT_ATOMS: atom_id res chain seq x y z
N ILE A 1 0.48 4.44 -7.81
CA ILE A 1 0.50 3.07 -7.23
C ILE A 1 -0.28 3.09 -5.92
N HIS A 2 -0.86 1.96 -5.48
CA HIS A 2 -1.69 1.91 -4.28
C HIS A 2 -0.91 1.22 -3.15
N PHE A 3 -0.60 1.97 -2.09
CA PHE A 3 0.02 1.40 -0.90
C PHE A 3 -0.83 0.31 -0.21
N PRO A 4 -2.14 0.53 0.02
CA PRO A 4 -2.95 -0.45 0.76
C PRO A 4 -3.25 -1.72 -0.07
N GLN A 5 -2.79 -1.79 -1.31
CA GLN A 5 -2.92 -2.94 -2.20
C GLN A 5 -1.61 -3.76 -2.31
N THR A 6 -0.60 -3.49 -1.47
CA THR A 6 0.70 -4.17 -1.49
C THR A 6 0.57 -5.71 -1.45
N PHE A 7 -0.44 -6.22 -0.75
CA PHE A 7 -0.72 -7.66 -0.62
C PHE A 7 -1.98 -8.13 -1.39
N ALA A 8 -2.50 -7.30 -2.30
CA ALA A 8 -3.66 -7.64 -3.14
C ALA A 8 -3.26 -8.22 -4.52
N GLY A 9 -1.97 -8.44 -4.76
CA GLY A 9 -1.46 -8.96 -6.04
C GLY A 9 -2.10 -10.30 -6.43
N ASP A 10 -2.25 -10.51 -7.74
CA ASP A 10 -2.78 -11.73 -8.36
C ASP A 10 -4.17 -12.19 -7.87
N SER A 11 -4.94 -11.27 -7.27
CA SER A 11 -6.32 -11.55 -6.84
C SER A 11 -7.29 -11.45 -8.02
N TYR A 12 -8.15 -12.47 -8.17
CA TYR A 12 -9.24 -12.50 -9.15
C TYR A 12 -10.59 -12.61 -8.43
N GLY A 13 -11.45 -11.61 -8.62
CA GLY A 13 -12.77 -11.48 -7.99
C GLY A 13 -13.85 -11.08 -8.99
N GLY A 14 -13.73 -11.58 -10.23
CA GLY A 14 -14.62 -11.23 -11.34
C GLY A 14 -13.90 -10.57 -12.51
N GLY A 15 -14.66 -10.33 -13.58
CA GLY A 15 -14.14 -9.76 -14.84
C GLY A 15 -14.29 -8.25 -14.94
N GLN A 16 -15.01 -7.62 -14.01
CA GLN A 16 -15.30 -6.19 -14.01
C GLN A 16 -14.69 -5.49 -12.81
N LEU A 17 -14.42 -4.18 -12.98
CA LEU A 17 -13.74 -3.37 -11.98
C LEU A 17 -14.45 -3.35 -10.61
N LEU A 18 -15.77 -3.14 -10.60
CA LEU A 18 -16.52 -3.01 -9.34
C LEU A 18 -16.55 -4.33 -8.57
N GLU A 19 -16.71 -5.45 -9.26
CA GLU A 19 -16.67 -6.78 -8.65
C GLU A 19 -15.30 -7.06 -8.02
N TRP A 20 -14.22 -6.75 -8.74
CA TRP A 20 -12.85 -6.88 -8.24
C TRP A 20 -12.58 -5.97 -7.03
N LEU A 21 -13.10 -4.73 -7.04
CA LEU A 21 -12.98 -3.83 -5.90
C LEU A 21 -13.64 -4.41 -4.64
N GLU A 22 -14.87 -4.88 -4.77
CA GLU A 22 -15.64 -5.44 -3.67
C GLU A 22 -15.07 -6.77 -3.15
N GLN A 23 -14.66 -7.65 -4.06
CA GLN A 23 -14.25 -9.02 -3.70
C GLN A 23 -12.77 -9.14 -3.33
N CYS A 24 -11.92 -8.23 -3.81
CA CYS A 24 -10.46 -8.33 -3.61
C CYS A 24 -9.90 -7.12 -2.89
N ILE A 25 -10.18 -5.92 -3.40
CA ILE A 25 -9.47 -4.71 -2.93
C ILE A 25 -9.94 -4.26 -1.56
N PHE A 26 -11.24 -3.99 -1.36
CA PHE A 26 -11.71 -3.49 -0.08
C PHE A 26 -11.42 -4.45 1.09
N PRO A 27 -11.58 -5.79 0.94
CA PRO A 27 -11.16 -6.73 1.96
C PRO A 27 -9.66 -6.65 2.24
N SER A 28 -8.81 -6.53 1.22
CA SER A 28 -7.36 -6.41 1.40
C SER A 28 -6.96 -5.11 2.08
N GLU A 29 -7.51 -3.97 1.64
CA GLU A 29 -7.25 -2.66 2.22
C GLU A 29 -7.76 -2.57 3.68
N SER A 30 -8.85 -3.26 4.03
CA SER A 30 -9.38 -3.29 5.39
C SER A 30 -8.40 -3.85 6.43
N ARG A 31 -7.44 -4.69 6.00
CA ARG A 31 -6.40 -5.25 6.88
C ARG A 31 -5.47 -4.17 7.44
N PHE A 32 -5.36 -3.03 6.76
CA PHE A 32 -4.59 -1.87 7.24
C PHE A 32 -5.25 -1.15 8.42
N ALA A 33 -6.41 -1.62 8.91
CA ALA A 33 -6.94 -1.21 10.21
C ALA A 33 -6.05 -1.66 11.37
N ASP A 34 -5.27 -2.74 11.18
CA ASP A 34 -4.28 -3.23 12.14
C ASP A 34 -2.95 -2.49 11.98
N PRO A 35 -2.47 -1.76 13.00
CA PRO A 35 -1.20 -1.03 12.94
C PRO A 35 0.02 -1.91 12.69
N GLU A 36 0.03 -3.16 13.18
CA GLU A 36 1.17 -4.06 12.96
C GLU A 36 1.27 -4.48 11.50
N PHE A 37 0.13 -4.85 10.90
CA PHE A 37 0.05 -5.16 9.48
C PHE A 37 0.42 -3.95 8.62
N ALA A 38 -0.05 -2.75 8.98
CA ALA A 38 0.27 -1.53 8.25
C ALA A 38 1.78 -1.20 8.29
N ALA A 39 2.43 -1.39 9.43
CA ALA A 39 3.88 -1.19 9.57
C ALA A 39 4.68 -2.19 8.72
N GLN A 40 4.28 -3.48 8.75
CA GLN A 40 4.89 -4.51 7.90
C GLN A 40 4.74 -4.15 6.41
N ALA A 41 3.52 -3.78 6.00
CA ALA A 41 3.23 -3.42 4.62
C ALA A 41 4.05 -2.21 4.15
N ALA A 42 4.24 -1.19 4.99
CA ALA A 42 5.06 -0.02 4.67
C ALA A 42 6.51 -0.41 4.37
N GLY A 43 7.07 -1.32 5.17
CA GLY A 43 8.38 -1.92 4.95
C GLY A 43 8.49 -2.58 3.58
N GLU A 44 7.66 -3.58 3.34
CA GLU A 44 7.65 -4.37 2.11
C GLU A 44 7.39 -3.52 0.85
N PHE A 45 6.48 -2.55 0.95
CA PHE A 45 6.21 -1.60 -0.14
C PHE A 45 7.46 -0.80 -0.52
N CYS A 46 8.21 -0.31 0.47
CA CYS A 46 9.44 0.44 0.22
C CYS A 46 10.58 -0.47 -0.26
N ASP A 47 10.73 -1.68 0.31
CA ASP A 47 11.69 -2.69 -0.14
C ASP A 47 11.50 -3.02 -1.61
N ARG A 48 10.26 -3.33 -2.00
CA ARG A 48 9.95 -3.69 -3.38
C ARG A 48 10.23 -2.55 -4.34
N ARG A 49 9.87 -1.31 -3.97
CA ARG A 49 10.16 -0.13 -4.78
C ARG A 49 11.65 0.08 -5.00
N ILE A 50 12.47 -0.08 -3.96
CA ILE A 50 13.93 0.02 -4.07
C ILE A 50 14.46 -1.08 -5.00
N ALA A 51 14.00 -2.32 -4.81
CA ALA A 51 14.45 -3.47 -5.60
C ALA A 51 14.16 -3.32 -7.11
N VAL A 52 13.08 -2.63 -7.49
CA VAL A 52 12.73 -2.36 -8.90
C VAL A 52 13.16 -0.96 -9.36
N GLY A 53 13.93 -0.22 -8.57
CA GLY A 53 14.51 1.08 -8.95
C GLY A 53 13.54 2.28 -8.91
N THR A 54 12.35 2.14 -8.31
CA THR A 54 11.38 3.25 -8.19
C THR A 54 11.68 4.10 -6.95
N THR A 55 12.45 5.17 -7.14
CA THR A 55 12.92 6.04 -6.05
C THR A 55 11.96 7.19 -5.70
N ALA A 56 11.06 7.56 -6.62
CA ALA A 56 10.01 8.55 -6.40
C ALA A 56 8.66 8.03 -6.93
N ALA A 57 7.57 8.26 -6.19
CA ALA A 57 6.23 7.81 -6.61
C ALA A 57 5.11 8.71 -6.08
N MET A 58 4.01 8.78 -6.85
CA MET A 58 2.72 9.24 -6.37
C MET A 58 1.89 8.03 -5.94
N VAL A 59 1.43 8.04 -4.69
CA VAL A 59 0.91 6.87 -4.00
C VAL A 59 -0.47 7.18 -3.41
N PHE A 60 -1.49 6.41 -3.79
CA PHE A 60 -2.76 6.42 -3.08
C PHE A 60 -2.54 5.87 -1.67
N GLY A 61 -2.88 6.67 -0.67
CA GLY A 61 -2.73 6.36 0.74
C GLY A 61 -3.74 5.32 1.25
N SER A 62 -3.64 5.01 2.53
CA SER A 62 -4.64 4.19 3.22
C SER A 62 -5.77 5.06 3.78
N ALA A 63 -6.98 4.52 3.85
CA ALA A 63 -8.09 5.15 4.58
C ALA A 63 -7.83 5.27 6.10
N PHE A 64 -6.83 4.54 6.62
CA PHE A 64 -6.44 4.56 8.02
C PHE A 64 -5.23 5.48 8.24
N PRO A 65 -5.35 6.56 9.04
CA PRO A 65 -4.26 7.54 9.21
C PRO A 65 -2.94 6.94 9.73
N HIS A 66 -3.01 5.98 10.66
CA HIS A 66 -1.80 5.35 11.20
C HIS A 66 -1.02 4.54 10.14
N ALA A 67 -1.71 3.99 9.15
CA ALA A 67 -1.06 3.31 8.03
C ALA A 67 -0.38 4.32 7.09
N GLN A 68 -0.98 5.50 6.92
CA GLN A 68 -0.36 6.60 6.19
C GLN A 68 0.91 7.10 6.91
N ASP A 69 0.87 7.23 8.23
CA ASP A 69 2.03 7.58 9.05
C ASP A 69 3.14 6.54 8.93
N ALA A 70 2.79 5.24 8.93
CA ALA A 70 3.75 4.16 8.72
C ALA A 70 4.44 4.26 7.35
N LEU A 71 3.68 4.54 6.27
CA LEU A 71 4.23 4.75 4.94
C LEU A 71 5.19 5.95 4.88
N PHE A 72 4.81 7.09 5.47
CA PHE A 72 5.67 8.27 5.52
C PHE A 72 6.94 8.00 6.31
N GLY A 73 6.81 7.43 7.51
CA GLY A 73 7.94 7.09 8.38
C GLY A 73 8.94 6.18 7.68
N GLU A 74 8.47 5.11 7.04
CA GLU A 74 9.34 4.15 6.38
C GLU A 74 10.00 4.72 5.10
N THR A 75 9.24 5.52 4.34
CA THR A 75 9.77 6.24 3.18
C THR A 75 10.89 7.20 3.59
N MET A 76 10.67 7.99 4.66
CA MET A 76 11.65 8.92 5.19
C MET A 76 12.90 8.19 5.71
N ARG A 77 12.72 7.10 6.46
CA ARG A 77 13.83 6.29 7.01
C ARG A 77 14.77 5.77 5.93
N ARG A 78 14.23 5.49 4.74
CA ARG A 78 14.98 4.98 3.57
C ARG A 78 15.46 6.07 2.61
N GLY A 79 15.19 7.34 2.90
CA GLY A 79 15.59 8.47 2.04
C GLY A 79 14.87 8.51 0.69
N LEU A 80 13.68 7.92 0.59
CA LEU A 80 12.87 7.93 -0.63
C LEU A 80 12.01 9.20 -0.70
N ARG A 81 11.52 9.52 -1.90
CA ARG A 81 10.55 10.61 -2.12
C ARG A 81 9.17 10.05 -2.45
N ILE A 82 8.12 10.58 -1.84
CA ILE A 82 6.73 10.29 -2.21
C ILE A 82 5.86 11.53 -2.18
N VAL A 83 4.78 11.48 -2.95
CA VAL A 83 3.57 12.29 -2.75
C VAL A 83 2.45 11.32 -2.46
N SER A 84 1.77 11.47 -1.33
CA SER A 84 0.71 10.57 -0.91
C SER A 84 -0.30 11.26 0.00
N GLY A 85 -1.53 10.77 -0.04
CA GLY A 85 -2.69 11.22 0.73
C GLY A 85 -3.90 10.39 0.35
#